data_AF-A0A0A9CGZ0-F1
#
_entry.id   AF-A0A0A9CGZ0-F1
#
_cell.length_a   1.000
_cell.length_b   1.000
_cell.length_c   1.000
_cell.angle_alpha   90.00
_cell.angle_beta   90.00
_cell.angle_gamma   90.00
#
_symmetry.space_group_name_H-M   'P 1'
#
loop_
_entity.id
_entity.type
_entity.pdbx_description
1 polymer ?
#
loop_
_entity_poly.entity_id
_entity_poly.type
_entity_poly.pdbx_seq_one_letter_code
_entity_poly.pdbx_strand_id
1 'polypeptide(L)'
;MQATLVASRRSLHKRKGVLEITHELLERLEAHLSASAELMVTANMRGNSAEEVAERVLSQTSICGLQGPTISPVYCRLDGKVAVEYYAINVVVPQKLLYKSIQQLRSVKLLPHPFLLFTSYKMSYDLQ
;
A
#
# COMPACT_ATOMS: atom_id res chain seq x y z
N MET A 1 -20.69 -20.43 -5.94
CA MET A 1 -19.59 -21.43 -5.88
C MET A 1 -18.28 -20.68 -5.75
N GLN A 2 -17.36 -21.16 -4.91
CA GLN A 2 -15.99 -20.64 -4.79
C GLN A 2 -15.02 -21.72 -5.27
N ALA A 3 -13.90 -21.32 -5.86
CA ALA A 3 -12.82 -22.25 -6.22
C ALA A 3 -11.99 -22.57 -4.97
N THR A 4 -11.71 -23.86 -4.74
CA THR A 4 -10.98 -24.34 -3.56
C THR A 4 -9.80 -25.22 -3.98
N LEU A 5 -8.63 -25.01 -3.40
CA LEU A 5 -7.47 -25.89 -3.58
C LEU A 5 -7.67 -27.17 -2.75
N VAL A 6 -7.63 -28.34 -3.40
CA VAL A 6 -7.79 -29.64 -2.74
C VAL A 6 -6.54 -30.49 -2.98
N ALA A 7 -5.94 -30.99 -1.90
CA ALA A 7 -4.77 -31.87 -1.96
C ALA A 7 -5.03 -33.21 -1.28
N SER A 8 -4.45 -34.29 -1.81
CA SER A 8 -4.60 -35.64 -1.25
C SER A 8 -3.67 -35.86 -0.07
N ARG A 9 -4.24 -36.11 1.12
CA ARG A 9 -3.49 -36.40 2.36
C ARG A 9 -2.45 -37.51 2.21
N ARG A 10 -2.77 -38.56 1.45
CA ARG A 10 -1.85 -39.68 1.17
C ARG A 10 -0.66 -39.24 0.33
N SER A 11 -0.90 -38.42 -0.70
CA SER A 11 0.16 -37.94 -1.58
C SER A 11 1.09 -36.97 -0.85
N LEU A 12 0.55 -36.08 0.00
CA LEU A 12 1.32 -35.16 0.82
C LEU A 12 2.28 -35.86 1.79
N HIS A 13 1.88 -37.01 2.34
CA HIS A 13 2.72 -37.76 3.28
C HIS A 13 3.70 -38.75 2.61
N LYS A 14 3.31 -39.34 1.47
CA LYS A 14 4.05 -40.46 0.87
C LYS A 14 4.95 -40.07 -0.29
N ARG A 15 4.70 -38.94 -0.96
CA ARG A 15 5.51 -38.49 -2.10
C ARG A 15 6.37 -37.31 -1.67
N LYS A 16 7.69 -37.52 -1.65
CA LYS A 16 8.67 -36.44 -1.43
C LYS A 16 8.45 -35.31 -2.45
N GLY A 17 8.51 -34.06 -2.02
CA GLY A 17 8.36 -32.87 -2.86
C GLY A 17 6.92 -32.38 -3.03
N VAL A 18 5.91 -33.22 -2.81
CA VAL A 18 4.50 -32.82 -3.03
C VAL A 18 4.00 -31.88 -1.93
N LEU A 19 4.49 -32.04 -0.70
CA LEU A 19 4.14 -31.14 0.40
C LEU A 19 4.73 -29.74 0.16
N GLU A 20 6.00 -29.69 -0.24
CA GLU A 20 6.74 -28.46 -0.50
C GLU A 20 6.11 -27.66 -1.65
N ILE A 21 5.78 -28.33 -2.76
CA ILE A 21 5.11 -27.69 -3.91
C ILE A 21 3.70 -27.19 -3.51
N THR A 22 2.98 -27.96 -2.69
CA THR A 22 1.64 -27.54 -2.23
C THR A 22 1.73 -26.32 -1.33
N HIS A 23 2.75 -26.23 -0.47
CA HIS A 23 3.04 -25.05 0.35
C HIS A 23 3.35 -23.82 -0.50
N GLU A 24 4.26 -23.94 -1.47
CA GLU A 24 4.61 -22.83 -2.38
C GLU A 24 3.38 -22.33 -3.15
N LEU A 25 2.55 -23.25 -3.64
CA LEU A 25 1.32 -22.90 -4.36
C LEU A 25 0.31 -22.17 -3.45
N LEU A 26 0.19 -22.60 -2.19
CA LEU A 26 -0.70 -21.98 -1.22
C LEU A 26 -0.23 -20.57 -0.86
N GLU A 27 1.06 -20.37 -0.62
CA GLU A 27 1.66 -19.05 -0.39
C GLU A 27 1.43 -18.12 -1.59
N ARG A 28 1.64 -18.62 -2.83
CA ARG A 28 1.40 -17.85 -4.05
C ARG A 28 -0.06 -17.45 -4.21
N LEU A 29 -1.00 -18.34 -3.91
CA LEU A 29 -2.43 -18.06 -4.00
C LEU A 29 -2.88 -17.05 -2.94
N GLU A 30 -2.43 -17.20 -1.70
CA GLU A 30 -2.72 -16.24 -0.63
C GLU A 30 -2.14 -14.86 -0.94
N ALA A 31 -0.89 -14.79 -1.41
CA ALA A 31 -0.26 -13.56 -1.83
C ALA A 31 -1.00 -12.90 -3.00
N HIS A 32 -1.43 -13.69 -3.99
CA HIS A 32 -2.17 -13.18 -5.15
C HIS A 32 -3.55 -12.62 -4.76
N LEU A 33 -4.30 -13.35 -3.93
CA LEU A 33 -5.61 -12.92 -3.45
C LEU A 33 -5.51 -11.68 -2.54
N SER A 34 -4.44 -11.59 -1.73
CA SER A 34 -4.19 -10.43 -0.87
C SER A 34 -3.78 -9.20 -1.68
N ALA A 35 -2.91 -9.36 -2.69
CA ALA A 35 -2.46 -8.26 -3.52
C ALA A 35 -3.59 -7.62 -4.37
N SER A 36 -4.61 -8.42 -4.76
CA SER A 36 -5.74 -7.90 -5.52
C SER A 36 -6.67 -6.97 -4.72
N ALA A 37 -6.46 -6.82 -3.41
CA ALA A 37 -7.35 -6.08 -2.52
C ALA A 37 -6.78 -4.75 -2.00
N GLU A 38 -5.52 -4.44 -2.30
CA GLU A 38 -4.82 -3.27 -1.75
C GLU A 38 -4.39 -2.28 -2.83
N LEU A 39 -4.51 -0.99 -2.54
CA LEU A 39 -4.14 0.12 -3.41
C LEU A 39 -3.13 1.01 -2.70
N MET A 40 -2.11 1.48 -3.43
CA MET A 40 -1.22 2.51 -2.92
C MET A 40 -1.81 3.89 -3.25
N VAL A 41 -2.03 4.68 -2.22
CA VAL A 41 -2.50 6.06 -2.32
C VAL A 41 -1.31 6.97 -2.07
N THR A 42 -0.97 7.78 -3.07
CA THR A 42 0.03 8.85 -2.95
C THR A 42 -0.69 10.19 -2.80
N ALA A 43 -0.33 10.96 -1.77
CA ALA A 43 -0.90 12.27 -1.52
C ALA A 43 0.17 13.28 -1.09
N ASN A 44 0.12 14.49 -1.64
CA ASN A 44 1.04 15.57 -1.27
C ASN A 44 0.45 16.44 -0.16
N MET A 45 1.18 16.56 0.95
CA MET A 45 0.82 17.40 2.08
C MET A 45 1.87 18.47 2.32
N ARG A 46 1.44 19.66 2.75
CA ARG A 46 2.35 20.72 3.19
C ARG A 46 2.79 20.43 4.63
N GLY A 47 4.07 20.59 4.91
CA GLY A 47 4.62 20.42 6.26
C GLY A 47 5.98 21.07 6.39
N ASN A 48 6.45 21.26 7.62
CA ASN A 48 7.79 21.80 7.86
C ASN A 48 8.85 20.69 8.01
N SER A 49 8.42 19.49 8.43
CA SER A 49 9.27 18.30 8.59
C SER A 49 8.51 17.02 8.22
N ALA A 50 9.24 15.93 7.95
CA ALA A 50 8.62 14.63 7.67
C ALA A 50 7.90 14.08 8.91
N GLU A 51 8.44 14.34 10.11
CA GLU A 51 7.91 13.91 11.39
C GLU A 51 6.59 14.60 11.72
N GLU A 52 6.47 15.91 11.49
CA GLU A 52 5.21 16.66 11.65
C GLU A 52 4.12 16.08 10.74
N VAL A 53 4.48 15.75 9.50
CA VAL A 53 3.57 15.15 8.53
C VAL A 53 3.17 13.74 8.97
N ALA A 54 4.10 12.94 9.49
CA ALA A 54 3.83 11.60 10.02
C ALA A 54 2.85 11.65 11.19
N GLU A 55 3.13 12.49 12.19
CA GLU A 55 2.30 12.64 13.37
C GLU A 55 0.89 13.10 12.99
N ARG A 56 0.76 14.03 12.05
CA ARG A 56 -0.55 14.50 11.56
C ARG A 56 -1.33 13.39 10.86
N VAL A 57 -0.68 12.60 10.01
CA VAL A 57 -1.34 11.48 9.30
C VAL A 57 -1.76 10.40 10.28
N LEU A 58 -0.90 10.02 11.22
CA LEU A 58 -1.17 8.98 12.21
C LEU A 58 -2.21 9.40 13.25
N SER A 59 -2.30 10.69 13.60
CA SER A 59 -3.28 11.19 14.58
C SER A 59 -4.66 11.46 13.98
N GLN A 60 -4.74 11.88 12.71
CA GLN A 60 -5.98 12.34 12.10
C GLN A 60 -6.62 11.34 11.14
N THR A 61 -5.89 10.27 10.77
CA THR A 61 -6.40 9.24 9.88
C THR A 61 -6.30 7.86 10.52
N SER A 62 -7.28 7.00 10.23
CA SER A 62 -7.19 5.58 10.56
C SER A 62 -6.37 4.79 9.52
N ILE A 63 -5.61 5.51 8.69
CA ILE A 63 -4.91 4.96 7.53
C ILE A 63 -3.42 4.88 7.90
N CYS A 64 -3.09 3.87 8.69
CA CYS A 64 -1.71 3.62 9.12
C CYS A 64 -0.89 2.85 8.08
N GLY A 65 -1.50 2.36 6.99
CA GLY A 65 -0.83 1.44 6.07
C GLY A 65 -0.47 0.12 6.75
N LEU A 66 0.47 -0.63 6.18
CA LEU A 66 0.94 -1.90 6.75
C LEU A 66 1.82 -1.70 8.00
N GLN A 67 2.70 -0.70 7.99
CA GLN A 67 3.61 -0.37 9.13
C GLN A 67 3.66 1.13 9.44
N GLY A 68 3.08 1.97 8.60
CA GLY A 68 3.16 3.43 8.67
C GLY A 68 3.08 4.07 7.28
N PRO A 69 2.76 5.37 7.19
CA PRO A 69 2.90 6.12 5.95
C PRO A 69 4.39 6.24 5.59
N THR A 70 4.73 6.00 4.33
CA THR A 70 6.05 6.39 3.80
C THR A 70 5.98 7.87 3.45
N ILE A 71 6.97 8.65 3.90
CA ILE A 71 7.00 10.11 3.70
C ILE A 71 8.27 10.48 2.97
N SER A 72 8.16 11.31 1.93
CA SER A 72 9.29 11.74 1.12
C SER A 72 9.20 13.24 0.82
N PRO A 73 10.30 14.00 0.92
CA PRO A 73 10.29 15.42 0.62
C PRO A 73 10.07 15.67 -0.87
N VAL A 74 9.19 16.62 -1.20
CA VAL A 74 8.93 17.09 -2.55
C VAL A 74 9.62 18.43 -2.72
N TYR A 75 10.68 18.42 -3.54
CA TYR A 75 11.47 19.59 -3.82
C TYR A 75 10.79 20.46 -4.89
N CYS A 76 10.48 21.69 -4.52
CA CYS A 76 9.95 22.69 -5.44
C CYS A 76 11.00 23.78 -5.67
N ARG A 77 11.00 24.37 -6.86
CA ARG A 77 11.78 25.59 -7.13
C ARG A 77 10.93 26.80 -6.75
N LEU A 78 11.33 27.49 -5.70
CA LEU A 78 10.78 28.77 -5.27
C LEU A 78 11.88 29.81 -5.41
N ASP A 79 11.64 30.85 -6.20
CA ASP A 79 12.56 31.98 -6.40
C ASP A 79 14.01 31.56 -6.72
N GLY A 80 14.18 30.54 -7.57
CA GLY A 80 15.49 30.04 -7.99
C GLY A 80 16.23 29.18 -6.96
N LYS A 81 15.65 28.96 -5.78
CA LYS A 81 16.19 28.05 -4.75
C LYS A 81 15.35 26.78 -4.66
N VAL A 82 16.02 25.69 -4.32
CA VAL A 82 15.37 24.41 -4.04
C VAL A 82 14.90 24.45 -2.60
N ALA A 83 13.59 24.35 -2.39
CA ALA A 83 12.97 24.29 -1.07
C ALA A 83 12.02 23.09 -0.98
N VAL A 84 11.87 22.56 0.23
CA VAL A 84 10.89 21.52 0.54
C VAL A 84 9.74 22.21 1.27
N GLU A 85 8.64 22.43 0.55
CA GLU A 85 7.39 22.88 1.17
C GLU A 85 6.38 21.74 1.33
N TYR A 86 6.58 20.66 0.56
CA TYR A 86 5.63 19.55 0.46
C TYR A 86 6.31 18.24 0.75
N TYR A 87 5.52 17.30 1.23
CA TYR A 87 5.89 15.92 1.47
C TYR A 87 4.88 15.01 0.79
N ALA A 88 5.37 14.05 0.01
CA ALA A 88 4.58 12.99 -0.57
C ALA A 88 4.41 11.90 0.48
N ILE A 89 3.18 11.48 0.69
CA ILE A 89 2.80 10.42 1.60
C ILE A 89 2.29 9.25 0.77
N ASN A 90 2.87 8.07 0.98
CA ASN A 90 2.42 6.83 0.37
C ASN A 90 1.86 5.92 1.45
N VAL A 91 0.59 5.54 1.29
CA VAL A 91 -0.09 4.61 2.20
C VAL A 91 -0.79 3.52 1.41
N VAL A 92 -0.66 2.29 1.88
CA VAL A 92 -1.40 1.15 1.35
C VAL A 92 -2.77 1.11 2.00
N VAL A 93 -3.82 1.06 1.19
CA VAL A 93 -5.21 1.11 1.62
C VAL A 93 -6.00 -0.02 0.96
N PRO A 94 -6.81 -0.79 1.70
CA PRO A 94 -7.71 -1.75 1.09
C PRO A 94 -8.68 -1.05 0.12
N GLN A 95 -8.89 -1.60 -1.07
CA GLN A 95 -9.76 -1.02 -2.10
C GLN A 95 -11.18 -0.72 -1.57
N LYS A 96 -11.68 -1.56 -0.66
CA LYS A 96 -12.99 -1.39 0.00
C LYS A 96 -13.07 -0.13 0.87
N LEU A 97 -11.94 0.33 1.41
CA LEU A 97 -11.84 1.49 2.30
C LEU A 97 -11.29 2.74 1.58
N LEU A 98 -11.03 2.65 0.27
CA LEU A 98 -10.44 3.73 -0.51
C LEU A 98 -11.22 5.04 -0.35
N TYR A 99 -12.54 5.00 -0.51
CA TYR A 99 -13.37 6.20 -0.45
C TYR A 99 -13.30 6.89 0.92
N LYS A 100 -13.46 6.13 2.00
CA LYS A 100 -13.34 6.63 3.38
C LYS A 100 -11.94 7.21 3.65
N SER A 101 -10.92 6.55 3.11
CA SER A 101 -9.53 6.96 3.26
C SER A 101 -9.25 8.29 2.53
N ILE A 102 -9.79 8.46 1.31
CA ILE A 102 -9.72 9.74 0.59
C ILE A 102 -10.42 10.85 1.36
N GLN A 103 -11.59 10.59 1.96
CA GLN A 103 -12.30 11.59 2.77
C GLN A 103 -11.47 12.02 3.99
N GLN A 104 -10.85 11.07 4.69
CA GLN A 104 -9.94 11.37 5.79
C GLN A 104 -8.74 12.18 5.31
N LEU A 105 -8.05 11.76 4.25
CA LEU A 105 -6.92 12.51 3.70
C LEU A 105 -7.32 13.93 3.27
N ARG A 106 -8.50 14.13 2.69
CA ARG A 106 -9.03 15.47 2.35
C ARG A 106 -9.26 16.35 3.58
N SER A 107 -9.67 15.78 4.72
CA SER A 107 -9.86 16.55 5.95
C SER A 107 -8.54 17.08 6.56
N VAL A 108 -7.41 16.48 6.20
CA VAL A 108 -6.08 16.80 6.76
C VAL A 108 -5.39 17.98 6.02
N LYS A 109 -6.15 18.83 5.31
CA LYS A 109 -5.65 19.95 4.49
C LYS A 109 -4.61 19.48 3.45
N LEU A 110 -5.04 18.62 2.53
CA LEU A 110 -4.34 18.48 1.25
C LEU A 110 -4.40 19.81 0.47
N LEU A 111 -3.43 20.00 -0.43
CA LEU A 111 -3.38 21.11 -1.38
C LEU A 111 -4.76 21.41 -2.02
N PRO A 112 -5.05 22.68 -2.41
CA PRO A 112 -6.31 23.07 -3.07
C PRO A 112 -6.61 22.27 -4.34
N HIS A 113 -5.59 21.67 -4.96
CA HIS A 113 -5.73 20.59 -5.94
C HIS A 113 -4.98 19.35 -5.39
N PRO A 114 -5.67 18.41 -4.74
CA PRO A 114 -5.04 17.19 -4.28
C PRO A 114 -4.70 16.35 -5.51
N PHE A 115 -3.42 16.34 -5.89
CA PHE A 115 -2.93 15.35 -6.85
C PHE A 115 -2.89 14.00 -6.14
N LEU A 116 -4.01 13.29 -6.18
CA LEU A 116 -4.12 11.92 -5.69
C LEU A 116 -3.75 10.99 -6.84
N LEU A 117 -2.53 10.48 -6.80
CA LEU A 117 -2.11 9.44 -7.71
C LEU A 117 -2.48 8.08 -7.07
N PHE A 118 -3.37 7.35 -7.73
CA PHE A 118 -3.71 5.99 -7.34
C PHE A 118 -2.92 5.05 -8.23
N THR A 119 -1.95 4.36 -7.65
CA THR A 119 -1.25 3.27 -8.34
C THR A 119 -1.80 1.96 -7.84
N SER A 120 -2.46 1.19 -8.71
CA SER A 120 -2.78 -0.20 -8.40
C SER A 120 -1.47 -0.99 -8.38
N TYR A 121 -1.15 -1.58 -7.23
CA TYR A 121 -0.04 -2.52 -7.15
C TYR A 121 -0.51 -3.83 -7.78
N LYS A 122 -0.08 -4.11 -9.02
CA LYS A 122 0.11 -5.50 -9.44
C LYS A 122 1.52 -5.86 -8.99
N MET A 123 1.63 -6.65 -7.93
CA MET A 123 2.86 -7.36 -7.61
C MET A 123 3.15 -8.32 -8.76
N SER A 124 3.83 -7.84 -9.81
CA SER A 124 4.48 -8.70 -10.80
C SER A 124 5.73 -9.25 -10.13
N TYR A 125 5.63 -10.47 -9.62
CA TYR A 125 6.82 -11.26 -9.36
C TYR A 125 7.33 -11.73 -10.73
N ASP A 126 8.49 -11.22 -11.15
CA ASP A 126 9.25 -11.79 -12.26
C ASP A 126 9.57 -13.25 -11.91
N LEU A 127 9.09 -14.16 -12.75
CA LEU A 127 9.56 -15.54 -12.77
C LEU A 127 11.00 -15.55 -13.29
N GLN A 128 11.96 -15.94 -12.45
CA GLN A 128 13.14 -16.65 -12.89
C GLN A 128 12.98 -18.14 -12.59
#